data_AF-A0A0F9DRB8-F1
#
_entry.id   AF-A0A0F9DRB8-F1
#
_cell.length_a   1.000
_cell.length_b   1.000
_cell.length_c   1.000
_cell.angle_alpha   90.00
_cell.angle_beta   90.00
_cell.angle_gamma   90.00
#
_symmetry.space_group_name_H-M   'P 1'
#
loop_
_entity.id
_entity.type
_entity.pdbx_description
1 polymer ?
#
loop_
_entity_poly.entity_id
_entity_poly.type
_entity_poly.pdbx_seq_one_letter_code
_entity_poly.pdbx_strand_id
1 'polypeptide(L)'
;LWVQNLIHRNSVFSQLASGKADFILNRKTVGPIPALLDFKYEAVYNEEYERVQYRITSGTPTWVGQDVAACERFMNTWGSKSFKRECQHDVYEVEGTIWTQALIDATRVGTGDLPVDAEGNYVFRRIIVGVDPSGGGDAIGIIAAALGHNGHCYVLRDGTQPGSAGPRNWGRTVILLYDELGADRIVAEKNFGGDLVKANIRVYSKRAPVEMVHASRGKAVRAEPVEALYEEGLVHHVGVFPDLEAEMTSWLPDDTEESPNRMDALVWAVTELMLGESVFTGGAGVIPVNRGRR
;
A
#
# COMPACT_ATOMS: atom_id res chain seq x y z
N LEU A 1 19.01 -9.63 -0.67
CA LEU A 1 19.77 -10.57 -1.54
C LEU A 1 18.70 -11.40 -2.22
N TRP A 2 18.52 -11.43 -3.55
CA TRP A 2 19.43 -11.97 -4.56
C TRP A 2 19.10 -11.38 -5.96
N VAL A 3 19.82 -10.34 -6.39
CA VAL A 3 19.65 -9.67 -7.70
C VAL A 3 20.60 -10.24 -8.78
N GLN A 4 21.18 -11.42 -8.56
CA GLN A 4 22.10 -12.04 -9.52
C GLN A 4 21.98 -13.57 -9.57
N ASN A 5 20.82 -14.11 -9.94
CA ASN A 5 20.76 -15.49 -10.41
C ASN A 5 20.56 -15.49 -11.93
N LEU A 6 21.64 -15.79 -12.66
CA LEU A 6 21.57 -16.06 -14.10
C LEU A 6 20.75 -17.34 -14.29
N ILE A 7 19.61 -17.25 -15.00
CA ILE A 7 18.80 -18.43 -15.32
C ILE A 7 19.54 -19.24 -16.38
N HIS A 8 20.35 -20.21 -15.96
CA HIS A 8 20.90 -21.24 -16.85
C HIS A 8 20.07 -22.52 -16.76
N ARG A 9 20.20 -23.41 -17.76
CA ARG A 9 19.34 -24.60 -17.98
C ARG A 9 19.25 -25.59 -16.81
N ASN A 10 20.17 -25.49 -15.85
CA ASN A 10 20.23 -26.35 -14.66
C ASN A 10 20.06 -25.57 -13.36
N SER A 11 19.62 -24.30 -13.42
CA SER A 11 19.36 -23.52 -12.21
C SER A 11 18.21 -24.15 -11.41
N VAL A 12 18.19 -23.90 -10.10
CA VAL A 12 17.10 -24.35 -9.21
C VAL A 12 15.74 -23.92 -9.76
N PHE A 13 15.63 -22.71 -10.32
CA PHE A 13 14.41 -22.20 -10.95
C PHE A 13 14.04 -22.95 -12.24
N SER A 14 15.02 -23.30 -13.09
CA SER A 14 14.75 -24.10 -14.29
C SER A 14 14.32 -25.52 -13.95
N GLN A 15 14.85 -26.10 -12.87
CA GLN A 15 14.47 -27.42 -12.39
C GLN A 15 13.08 -27.41 -11.72
N LEU A 16 12.73 -26.34 -10.98
CA LEU A 16 11.40 -26.10 -10.43
C LEU A 16 10.34 -25.95 -11.55
N ALA A 17 10.59 -25.07 -12.52
CA ALA A 17 9.65 -24.80 -13.61
C ALA A 17 9.47 -25.98 -14.58
N SER A 18 10.47 -26.86 -14.72
CA SER A 18 10.39 -28.05 -15.57
C SER A 18 9.91 -29.31 -14.84
N GLY A 19 9.58 -29.21 -13.55
CA GLY A 19 9.13 -30.35 -12.75
C GLY A 19 10.21 -31.42 -12.50
N LYS A 20 11.49 -31.09 -12.72
CA LYS A 20 12.64 -32.00 -12.50
C LYS A 20 13.20 -31.95 -11.07
N ALA A 21 12.67 -31.08 -10.23
CA ALA A 21 13.06 -30.93 -8.84
C ALA A 21 12.34 -31.96 -7.94
N ASP A 22 12.64 -33.25 -8.12
CA ASP A 22 12.00 -34.36 -7.39
C ASP A 22 12.22 -34.30 -5.86
N PHE A 23 13.23 -33.57 -5.41
CA PHE A 23 13.57 -33.39 -3.99
C PHE A 23 12.61 -32.48 -3.22
N ILE A 24 11.72 -31.74 -3.89
CA ILE A 24 10.74 -30.84 -3.25
C ILE A 24 9.41 -31.55 -2.99
N LEU A 25 9.06 -32.55 -3.81
CA LEU A 25 7.75 -33.21 -3.79
C LEU A 25 7.46 -34.00 -2.50
N ASN A 26 8.48 -34.38 -1.74
CA ASN A 26 8.36 -35.17 -0.49
C ASN A 26 8.74 -34.39 0.78
N ARG A 27 8.82 -33.05 0.74
CA ARG A 27 9.16 -32.29 1.95
C ARG A 27 7.95 -32.24 2.88
N LYS A 28 8.06 -32.84 4.06
CA LYS A 28 7.24 -32.43 5.21
C LYS A 28 7.56 -30.95 5.45
N THR A 29 6.62 -30.07 5.12
CA THR A 29 6.64 -28.68 5.53
C THR A 29 6.50 -28.66 7.05
N VAL A 30 7.63 -28.67 7.75
CA VAL A 30 7.65 -28.10 9.11
C VAL A 30 7.28 -26.64 8.89
N GLY A 31 6.18 -26.19 9.50
CA GLY A 31 5.51 -24.90 9.20
C GLY A 31 6.43 -23.68 9.34
N PRO A 32 5.91 -22.45 9.20
CA PRO A 32 6.74 -21.26 9.36
C PRO A 32 7.45 -21.29 10.72
N ILE A 33 8.78 -21.44 10.71
CA ILE A 33 9.59 -21.39 11.93
C ILE A 33 10.06 -19.95 12.07
N PRO A 34 9.59 -19.18 13.07
CA PRO A 34 10.03 -17.80 13.28
C PRO A 34 11.51 -17.79 13.68
N ALA A 35 12.30 -16.81 13.22
CA ALA A 35 13.73 -16.74 13.51
C ALA A 35 14.04 -16.64 15.02
N LEU A 36 13.13 -16.06 15.82
CA LEU A 36 13.26 -15.95 17.28
C LEU A 36 11.95 -16.38 17.98
N LEU A 37 12.02 -17.31 18.93
CA LEU A 37 10.92 -17.59 19.86
C LEU A 37 10.95 -16.60 21.04
N ASP A 38 9.79 -16.24 21.59
CA ASP A 38 9.66 -15.25 22.69
C ASP A 38 10.34 -13.90 22.37
N PHE A 39 10.21 -13.49 21.12
CA PHE A 39 10.82 -12.27 20.58
C PHE A 39 10.23 -11.00 21.20
N LYS A 40 11.09 -10.14 21.76
CA LYS A 40 10.77 -8.78 22.19
C LYS A 40 11.88 -7.83 21.80
N TYR A 41 11.54 -6.58 21.56
CA TYR A 41 12.50 -5.54 21.21
C TYR A 41 12.04 -4.17 21.69
N GLU A 42 12.98 -3.23 21.70
CA GLU A 42 12.74 -1.82 22.01
C GLU A 42 13.33 -0.94 20.90
N ALA A 43 12.69 0.20 20.64
CA ALA A 43 13.20 1.24 19.76
C ALA A 43 14.03 2.24 20.58
N VAL A 44 15.30 2.40 20.23
CA VAL A 44 16.25 3.27 20.92
C VAL A 44 16.75 4.32 19.92
N TYR A 45 16.58 5.59 20.25
CA TYR A 45 17.14 6.68 19.44
C TYR A 45 18.66 6.68 19.56
N ASN A 46 19.35 6.59 18.43
CA ASN A 46 20.81 6.67 18.39
C ASN A 46 21.22 8.09 17.95
N GLU A 47 21.81 8.84 18.88
CA GLU A 47 22.28 10.22 18.66
C GLU A 47 23.42 10.31 17.64
N GLU A 48 24.27 9.28 17.53
CA GLU A 48 25.42 9.26 16.61
C GLU A 48 24.99 9.16 15.14
N TYR A 49 23.91 8.42 14.88
CA TYR A 49 23.39 8.19 13.54
C TYR A 49 22.10 8.98 13.25
N GLU A 50 21.66 9.81 14.20
CA GLU A 50 20.40 10.58 14.16
C GLU A 50 19.20 9.75 13.67
N ARG A 51 19.11 8.49 14.14
CA ARG A 51 18.04 7.56 13.73
C ARG A 51 17.65 6.60 14.84
N VAL A 52 16.43 6.11 14.77
CA VAL A 52 15.94 5.03 15.64
C VAL A 52 16.60 3.71 15.23
N GLN A 53 17.10 2.98 16.23
CA GLN A 53 17.61 1.62 16.09
C GLN A 53 16.80 0.68 16.98
N TYR A 54 16.68 -0.57 16.57
CA TYR A 54 15.98 -1.59 17.31
C TYR A 54 16.96 -2.45 18.10
N ARG A 55 16.70 -2.64 19.39
CA ARG A 55 17.44 -3.55 20.26
C ARG A 55 16.56 -4.72 20.66
N ILE A 56 17.00 -5.95 20.41
CA ILE A 56 16.27 -7.16 20.78
C ILE A 56 16.50 -7.43 22.27
N THR A 57 15.43 -7.39 23.07
CA THR A 57 15.48 -7.55 24.52
C THR A 57 15.21 -8.99 24.96
N SER A 58 14.52 -9.77 24.15
CA SER A 58 14.40 -11.23 24.31
C SER A 58 14.22 -11.93 22.96
N GLY A 59 14.65 -13.19 22.89
CA GLY A 59 14.46 -14.02 21.69
C GLY A 59 15.38 -15.23 21.71
N THR A 60 14.82 -16.43 21.49
CA THR A 60 15.59 -17.67 21.35
C THR A 60 15.74 -18.01 19.86
N PRO A 61 16.96 -18.02 19.31
CA PRO A 61 17.19 -18.38 17.90
C PRO A 61 16.71 -19.77 17.56
N THR A 62 15.98 -19.89 16.45
CA THR A 62 15.52 -21.17 15.91
C THR A 62 16.27 -21.58 14.65
N TRP A 63 16.85 -20.61 13.92
CA TRP A 63 17.55 -20.84 12.66
C TRP A 63 19.04 -21.03 12.90
N VAL A 64 19.59 -22.10 12.31
CA VAL A 64 21.02 -22.41 12.43
C VAL A 64 21.85 -21.33 11.73
N GLY A 65 22.79 -20.72 12.46
CA GLY A 65 23.68 -19.68 11.93
C GLY A 65 23.13 -18.25 11.99
N GLN A 66 21.93 -18.06 12.55
CA GLN A 66 21.30 -16.75 12.70
C GLN A 66 20.97 -16.50 14.18
N ASP A 67 21.93 -15.92 14.90
CA ASP A 67 21.79 -15.59 16.32
C ASP A 67 21.00 -14.28 16.54
N VAL A 68 20.77 -13.93 17.81
CA VAL A 68 20.06 -12.70 18.19
C VAL A 68 20.75 -11.46 17.62
N ALA A 69 22.09 -11.43 17.62
CA ALA A 69 22.86 -10.32 17.09
C ALA A 69 22.69 -10.18 15.56
N ALA A 70 22.62 -11.29 14.83
CA ALA A 70 22.31 -11.30 13.40
C ALA A 70 20.89 -10.81 13.13
N CYS A 71 19.92 -11.25 13.93
CA CYS A 71 18.54 -10.78 13.85
C CYS A 71 18.44 -9.28 14.11
N GLU A 72 19.12 -8.76 15.13
CA GLU A 72 19.16 -7.33 15.45
C GLU A 72 19.79 -6.51 14.30
N ARG A 73 20.86 -7.01 13.69
CA ARG A 73 21.46 -6.39 12.49
C ARG A 73 20.48 -6.37 11.32
N PHE A 74 19.77 -7.46 11.06
CA PHE A 74 18.76 -7.49 10.00
C PHE A 74 17.62 -6.52 10.28
N MET A 75 17.15 -6.46 11.52
CA MET A 75 16.11 -5.53 11.95
C MET A 75 16.51 -4.06 11.79
N ASN A 76 17.76 -3.71 12.11
CA ASN A 76 18.31 -2.36 11.90
C ASN A 76 18.68 -2.04 10.44
N THR A 77 18.74 -3.06 9.57
CA THR A 77 19.05 -2.88 8.15
C THR A 77 17.79 -2.84 7.29
N TRP A 78 16.81 -3.69 7.60
CA TRP A 78 15.59 -3.88 6.81
C TRP A 78 14.37 -3.16 7.41
N GLY A 79 14.46 -2.72 8.66
CA GLY A 79 13.34 -2.22 9.44
C GLY A 79 12.61 -3.33 10.19
N SER A 80 11.91 -2.96 11.27
CA SER A 80 11.20 -3.88 12.16
C SER A 80 10.11 -4.68 11.45
N LYS A 81 9.31 -4.02 10.60
CA LYS A 81 8.22 -4.62 9.83
C LYS A 81 8.74 -5.67 8.85
N SER A 82 9.75 -5.33 8.04
CA SER A 82 10.40 -6.26 7.11
C SER A 82 11.02 -7.45 7.85
N PHE A 83 11.66 -7.24 8.99
CA PHE A 83 12.21 -8.32 9.79
C PHE A 83 11.12 -9.25 10.35
N LYS A 84 10.01 -8.72 10.87
CA LYS A 84 8.88 -9.52 11.33
C LYS A 84 8.30 -10.38 10.20
N ARG A 85 8.07 -9.79 9.03
CA ARG A 85 7.55 -10.52 7.86
C ARG A 85 8.50 -11.60 7.36
N GLU A 86 9.75 -11.23 7.08
CA GLU A 86 10.71 -12.10 6.38
C GLU A 86 11.42 -13.09 7.31
N CYS A 87 11.65 -12.73 8.58
CA CYS A 87 12.37 -13.57 9.54
C CYS A 87 11.48 -14.17 10.61
N GLN A 88 10.51 -13.43 11.14
CA GLN A 88 9.58 -14.01 12.12
C GLN A 88 8.44 -14.79 11.46
N HIS A 89 8.34 -14.74 10.12
CA HIS A 89 7.17 -15.27 9.39
C HIS A 89 5.86 -14.77 10.00
N ASP A 90 5.89 -13.53 10.50
CA ASP A 90 4.74 -12.82 11.04
C ASP A 90 3.95 -12.27 9.85
N VAL A 91 3.32 -13.20 9.14
CA VAL A 91 2.52 -12.97 7.93
C VAL A 91 1.03 -13.20 8.23
N TYR A 92 0.65 -13.15 9.50
CA TYR A 92 -0.72 -13.42 9.94
C TYR A 92 -1.52 -12.13 10.04
N GLU A 93 -2.79 -12.22 9.66
CA GLU A 93 -3.82 -11.22 9.94
C GLU A 93 -3.83 -10.93 11.43
N VAL A 94 -3.70 -9.66 11.80
CA VAL A 94 -3.77 -9.26 13.21
C VAL A 94 -5.25 -9.23 13.59
N GLU A 95 -5.62 -9.92 14.66
CA GLU A 95 -7.00 -9.92 15.16
C GLU A 95 -7.46 -8.48 15.43
N GLY A 96 -8.52 -8.05 14.73
CA GLY A 96 -9.03 -6.67 14.80
C GLY A 96 -8.66 -5.77 13.61
N THR A 97 -7.97 -6.27 12.58
CA THR A 97 -7.83 -5.54 11.30
C THR A 97 -9.17 -5.47 10.58
N ILE A 98 -9.39 -4.41 9.82
CA ILE A 98 -10.63 -4.25 9.04
C ILE A 98 -10.53 -4.88 7.64
N TRP A 99 -9.32 -4.96 7.06
CA TRP A 99 -9.09 -5.77 5.86
C TRP A 99 -8.49 -7.13 6.20
N THR A 100 -8.89 -8.14 5.42
CA THR A 100 -8.30 -9.49 5.44
C THR A 100 -7.67 -9.80 4.09
N GLN A 101 -6.67 -10.67 4.07
CA GLN A 101 -6.04 -11.09 2.81
C GLN A 101 -7.06 -11.87 1.97
N ALA A 102 -7.92 -12.66 2.61
CA ALA A 102 -8.99 -13.39 1.95
C ALA A 102 -9.96 -12.46 1.20
N LEU A 103 -10.32 -11.31 1.79
CA LEU A 103 -11.19 -10.32 1.15
C LEU A 103 -10.52 -9.71 -0.09
N ILE A 104 -9.26 -9.28 0.03
CA ILE A 104 -8.51 -8.70 -1.09
C ILE A 104 -8.33 -9.73 -2.22
N ASP A 105 -8.01 -10.98 -1.87
CA ASP A 105 -7.83 -12.05 -2.86
C ASP A 105 -9.14 -12.42 -3.56
N ALA A 106 -10.27 -12.39 -2.85
CA ALA A 106 -11.59 -12.67 -3.41
C ALA A 106 -12.03 -11.64 -4.46
N THR A 107 -11.59 -10.38 -4.33
CA THR A 107 -11.91 -9.30 -5.27
C THR A 107 -10.79 -8.99 -6.25
N ARG A 108 -9.65 -9.71 -6.20
CA ARG A 108 -8.49 -9.47 -7.05
C ARG A 108 -8.80 -9.78 -8.52
N VAL A 109 -8.27 -8.94 -9.41
CA VAL A 109 -8.43 -9.09 -10.85
C VAL A 109 -7.09 -9.04 -11.58
N GLY A 110 -6.99 -9.72 -12.71
CA GLY A 110 -5.88 -9.58 -13.63
C GLY A 110 -6.05 -8.39 -14.57
N THR A 111 -4.98 -8.03 -15.28
CA THR A 111 -5.06 -7.00 -16.34
C THR A 111 -5.96 -7.40 -17.51
N GLY A 112 -6.23 -8.69 -17.68
CA GLY A 112 -7.16 -9.22 -18.68
C GLY A 112 -8.63 -9.09 -18.29
N ASP A 113 -8.93 -8.84 -17.02
CA ASP A 113 -10.30 -8.69 -16.50
C ASP A 113 -10.73 -7.22 -16.43
N LEU A 114 -9.86 -6.30 -16.84
CA LEU A 114 -10.12 -4.87 -16.84
C LEU A 114 -11.12 -4.50 -17.95
N PRO A 115 -11.96 -3.47 -17.72
CA PRO A 115 -12.88 -2.98 -18.73
C PRO A 115 -12.10 -2.44 -19.94
N VAL A 116 -12.42 -2.97 -21.12
CA VAL A 116 -11.84 -2.54 -22.40
C VAL A 116 -12.91 -2.09 -23.40
N ASP A 117 -12.53 -1.20 -24.31
CA ASP A 117 -13.37 -0.78 -25.44
C ASP A 117 -13.34 -1.82 -26.57
N ALA A 118 -14.03 -1.54 -27.67
CA ALA A 118 -14.10 -2.45 -28.82
C ALA A 118 -12.72 -2.66 -29.48
N GLU A 119 -11.79 -1.74 -29.26
CA GLU A 119 -10.43 -1.73 -29.76
C GLU A 119 -9.43 -2.38 -28.79
N GLY A 120 -9.89 -2.79 -27.60
CA GLY A 120 -9.07 -3.45 -26.58
C GLY A 120 -8.28 -2.49 -25.68
N ASN A 121 -8.57 -1.19 -25.70
CA ASN A 121 -7.95 -0.22 -24.80
C ASN A 121 -8.68 -0.21 -23.46
N TYR A 122 -7.93 -0.05 -22.36
CA TYR A 122 -8.54 0.12 -21.05
C TYR A 122 -9.38 1.39 -20.99
N VAL A 123 -10.65 1.26 -20.57
CA VAL A 123 -11.59 2.38 -20.45
C VAL A 123 -12.03 2.55 -19.02
N PHE A 124 -11.56 3.64 -18.44
CA PHE A 124 -11.96 4.11 -17.12
C PHE A 124 -12.71 5.42 -17.25
N ARG A 125 -13.71 5.59 -16.39
CA ARG A 125 -14.45 6.83 -16.28
C ARG A 125 -13.61 7.94 -15.67
N ARG A 126 -12.78 7.59 -14.69
CA ARG A 126 -11.91 8.51 -13.96
C ARG A 126 -10.72 7.78 -13.37
N ILE A 127 -9.56 8.41 -13.32
CA ILE A 127 -8.35 7.89 -12.69
C ILE A 127 -7.82 8.95 -11.72
N ILE A 128 -7.51 8.52 -10.50
CA ILE A 128 -7.00 9.35 -9.41
C ILE A 128 -5.67 8.82 -8.92
N VAL A 129 -4.74 9.74 -8.64
CA VAL A 129 -3.53 9.45 -7.88
C VAL A 129 -3.70 9.99 -6.46
N GLY A 130 -3.87 9.10 -5.50
CA GLY A 130 -3.87 9.41 -4.07
C GLY A 130 -2.44 9.51 -3.55
N VAL A 131 -2.17 10.52 -2.73
CA VAL A 131 -0.84 10.79 -2.16
C VAL A 131 -0.96 11.07 -0.67
N ASP A 132 -0.27 10.27 0.14
CA ASP A 132 -0.10 10.53 1.58
C ASP A 132 1.40 10.65 1.91
N PRO A 133 1.91 11.89 2.04
CA PRO A 133 3.31 12.12 2.34
C PRO A 133 3.57 12.09 3.84
N SER A 134 4.48 11.25 4.31
CA SER A 134 4.92 11.30 5.71
C SER A 134 5.44 12.69 6.12
N GLY A 135 5.25 13.04 7.40
CA GLY A 135 5.76 14.29 7.99
C GLY A 135 7.29 14.37 8.09
N GLY A 136 8.01 13.31 7.73
CA GLY A 136 9.47 13.24 7.70
C GLY A 136 9.98 11.82 8.00
N GLY A 137 10.90 11.30 7.17
CA GLY A 137 11.60 10.03 7.39
C GLY A 137 10.92 8.78 6.80
N ASP A 138 9.59 8.69 6.84
CA ASP A 138 8.85 7.49 6.43
C ASP A 138 8.43 7.52 4.96
N ALA A 139 7.90 6.39 4.46
CA ALA A 139 7.44 6.26 3.09
C ALA A 139 6.37 7.32 2.71
N ILE A 140 6.33 7.66 1.42
CA ILE A 140 5.36 8.55 0.80
C ILE A 140 4.40 7.68 0.02
N GLY A 141 3.21 7.45 0.57
CA GLY A 141 2.16 6.67 -0.06
C GLY A 141 1.75 7.30 -1.38
N ILE A 142 1.80 6.53 -2.47
CA ILE A 142 1.36 6.99 -3.80
C ILE A 142 0.60 5.84 -4.45
N ILE A 143 -0.71 5.97 -4.55
CA ILE A 143 -1.59 4.93 -5.11
C ILE A 143 -2.37 5.51 -6.29
N ALA A 144 -2.35 4.82 -7.43
CA ALA A 144 -3.22 5.13 -8.55
C ALA A 144 -4.41 4.17 -8.58
N ALA A 145 -5.62 4.72 -8.61
CA ALA A 145 -6.86 3.97 -8.70
C ALA A 145 -7.77 4.53 -9.79
N ALA A 146 -8.67 3.70 -10.33
CA ALA A 146 -9.55 4.05 -11.42
C ALA A 146 -10.98 3.59 -11.19
N LEU A 147 -11.94 4.43 -11.57
CA LEU A 147 -13.37 4.09 -11.60
C LEU A 147 -13.73 3.56 -12.99
N GLY A 148 -14.20 2.32 -13.06
CA GLY A 148 -14.75 1.74 -14.27
C GLY A 148 -16.16 2.27 -14.59
N HIS A 149 -16.58 2.12 -15.85
CA HIS A 149 -17.96 2.45 -16.26
C HIS A 149 -19.02 1.56 -15.62
N ASN A 150 -18.62 0.40 -15.09
CA ASN A 150 -19.45 -0.51 -14.32
C ASN A 150 -19.69 -0.05 -12.87
N GLY A 151 -19.04 1.03 -12.43
CA GLY A 151 -19.14 1.51 -11.04
C GLY A 151 -18.19 0.81 -10.06
N HIS A 152 -17.23 0.02 -10.55
CA HIS A 152 -16.22 -0.62 -9.72
C HIS A 152 -14.92 0.19 -9.71
N CYS A 153 -14.19 0.12 -8.61
CA CYS A 153 -12.89 0.76 -8.42
C CYS A 153 -11.75 -0.25 -8.62
N TYR A 154 -10.71 0.15 -9.33
CA TYR A 154 -9.55 -0.68 -9.66
C TYR A 154 -8.27 0.00 -9.17
N VAL A 155 -7.57 -0.62 -8.23
CA VAL A 155 -6.24 -0.19 -7.77
C VAL A 155 -5.22 -0.62 -8.82
N LEU A 156 -4.70 0.35 -9.58
CA LEU A 156 -3.87 0.12 -10.76
C LEU A 156 -2.39 0.02 -10.43
N ARG A 157 -1.92 0.80 -9.46
CA ARG A 157 -0.49 0.89 -9.14
C ARG A 157 -0.26 1.35 -7.71
N ASP A 158 0.69 0.69 -7.06
CA ASP A 158 1.42 1.23 -5.91
C ASP A 158 2.76 1.80 -6.39
N GLY A 159 2.90 3.13 -6.32
CA GLY A 159 4.10 3.89 -6.67
C GLY A 159 4.82 4.51 -5.49
N THR A 160 4.48 4.08 -4.28
CA THR A 160 4.99 4.62 -3.02
C THR A 160 6.51 4.70 -3.03
N GLN A 161 7.04 5.82 -2.54
CA GLN A 161 8.47 6.08 -2.47
C GLN A 161 8.97 6.02 -1.02
N PRO A 162 10.19 5.56 -0.75
CA PRO A 162 10.76 5.67 0.58
C PRO A 162 10.95 7.14 0.97
N GLY A 163 10.84 7.48 2.27
CA GLY A 163 11.03 8.86 2.74
C GLY A 163 12.40 9.45 2.40
N SER A 164 13.42 8.59 2.34
CA SER A 164 14.78 8.92 1.91
C SER A 164 14.90 9.36 0.46
N ALA A 165 13.90 9.11 -0.39
CA ALA A 165 13.86 9.64 -1.75
C ALA A 165 13.84 11.18 -1.75
N GLY A 166 13.33 11.79 -0.69
CA GLY A 166 13.28 13.23 -0.53
C GLY A 166 12.20 13.93 -1.39
N PRO A 167 11.86 15.19 -1.05
CA PRO A 167 10.73 15.94 -1.61
C PRO A 167 10.59 15.94 -3.13
N ARG A 168 11.72 16.03 -3.85
CA ARG A 168 11.73 16.12 -5.32
C ARG A 168 11.43 14.79 -5.99
N ASN A 169 11.96 13.69 -5.49
CA ASN A 169 11.89 12.42 -6.21
C ASN A 169 10.49 11.79 -6.14
N TRP A 170 9.78 11.94 -5.01
CA TRP A 170 8.40 11.48 -4.95
C TRP A 170 7.45 12.35 -5.77
N GLY A 171 7.66 13.68 -5.80
CA GLY A 171 6.86 14.58 -6.64
C GLY A 171 6.95 14.25 -8.13
N ARG A 172 8.13 13.81 -8.59
CA ARG A 172 8.33 13.28 -9.94
C ARG A 172 7.52 12.01 -10.17
N THR A 173 7.54 11.08 -9.22
CA THR A 173 6.83 9.79 -9.32
C THR A 173 5.32 9.98 -9.44
N VAL A 174 4.75 10.90 -8.65
CA VAL A 174 3.33 11.27 -8.73
C VAL A 174 2.98 11.76 -10.15
N ILE A 175 3.79 12.66 -10.72
CA ILE A 175 3.54 13.18 -12.07
C ILE A 175 3.75 12.12 -13.15
N LEU A 176 4.76 11.25 -13.01
CA LEU A 176 4.95 10.13 -13.95
C LEU A 176 3.72 9.22 -13.96
N LEU A 177 3.21 8.83 -12.80
CA LEU A 177 1.99 8.01 -12.73
C LEU A 177 0.76 8.75 -13.27
N TYR A 178 0.64 10.04 -12.97
CA TYR A 178 -0.44 10.88 -13.49
C TYR A 178 -0.42 10.92 -15.02
N ASP A 179 0.75 11.15 -15.63
CA ASP A 179 0.88 11.25 -17.09
C ASP A 179 0.78 9.87 -17.77
N GLU A 180 1.42 8.83 -17.23
CA GLU A 180 1.42 7.47 -17.79
C GLU A 180 0.02 6.84 -17.80
N LEU A 181 -0.77 7.09 -16.76
CA LEU A 181 -2.13 6.55 -16.64
C LEU A 181 -3.19 7.50 -17.22
N GLY A 182 -2.82 8.70 -17.65
CA GLY A 182 -3.78 9.71 -18.10
C GLY A 182 -4.75 10.13 -16.99
N ALA A 183 -4.26 10.30 -15.77
CA ALA A 183 -5.08 10.59 -14.60
C ALA A 183 -5.76 11.96 -14.66
N ASP A 184 -6.92 12.05 -14.02
CA ASP A 184 -7.74 13.28 -14.02
C ASP A 184 -7.32 14.25 -12.92
N ARG A 185 -6.89 13.73 -11.77
CA ARG A 185 -6.57 14.53 -10.58
C ARG A 185 -5.63 13.78 -9.64
N ILE A 186 -4.85 14.56 -8.91
CA ILE A 186 -4.05 14.13 -7.77
C ILE A 186 -4.76 14.60 -6.49
N VAL A 187 -5.02 13.69 -5.57
CA VAL A 187 -5.57 14.00 -4.24
C VAL A 187 -4.47 13.78 -3.22
N ALA A 188 -4.11 14.81 -2.46
CA ALA A 188 -3.00 14.74 -1.52
C ALA A 188 -3.39 15.23 -0.13
N GLU A 189 -3.02 14.47 0.90
CA GLU A 189 -3.23 14.88 2.28
C GLU A 189 -2.36 16.09 2.65
N LYS A 190 -2.99 17.06 3.29
CA LYS A 190 -2.32 18.24 3.85
C LYS A 190 -1.82 17.92 5.26
N ASN A 191 -0.61 17.40 5.33
CA ASN A 191 0.13 17.34 6.60
C ASN A 191 0.65 18.73 7.01
N PHE A 192 1.08 18.89 8.27
CA PHE A 192 1.56 20.15 8.86
C PHE A 192 2.72 20.74 8.02
N GLY A 193 2.37 21.51 6.98
CA GLY A 193 3.29 21.92 5.91
C GLY A 193 2.74 21.80 4.48
N GLY A 194 1.42 21.65 4.27
CA GLY A 194 0.78 21.41 2.95
C GLY A 194 1.19 22.28 1.75
N ASP A 195 1.85 23.41 1.98
CA ASP A 195 2.51 24.18 0.91
C ASP A 195 3.64 23.37 0.24
N LEU A 196 4.34 22.51 0.99
CA LEU A 196 5.45 21.68 0.52
C LEU A 196 4.97 20.61 -0.48
N VAL A 197 3.87 19.92 -0.17
CA VAL A 197 3.33 18.84 -1.03
C VAL A 197 2.96 19.39 -2.40
N LYS A 198 2.16 20.46 -2.40
CA LYS A 198 1.75 21.14 -3.63
C LYS A 198 2.93 21.75 -4.36
N ALA A 199 3.89 22.36 -3.66
CA ALA A 199 5.09 22.91 -4.26
C ALA A 199 5.93 21.82 -4.96
N ASN A 200 6.12 20.66 -4.32
CA ASN A 200 6.90 19.55 -4.88
C ASN A 200 6.29 19.02 -6.17
N ILE A 201 4.96 18.83 -6.21
CA ILE A 201 4.26 18.38 -7.42
C ILE A 201 4.35 19.47 -8.51
N ARG A 202 4.21 20.75 -8.13
CA ARG A 202 4.25 21.90 -9.05
C ARG A 202 5.62 22.14 -9.70
N VAL A 203 6.70 21.63 -9.12
CA VAL A 203 8.04 21.61 -9.77
C VAL A 203 8.00 20.82 -11.08
N TYR A 204 7.26 19.71 -11.13
CA TYR A 204 7.20 18.83 -12.29
C TYR A 204 6.01 19.12 -13.20
N SER A 205 4.86 19.55 -12.64
CA SER A 205 3.70 19.93 -13.46
C SER A 205 2.95 21.14 -12.90
N LYS A 206 2.97 22.23 -13.67
CA LYS A 206 2.17 23.45 -13.36
C LYS A 206 0.69 23.29 -13.67
N ARG A 207 0.30 22.28 -14.45
CA ARG A 207 -1.08 22.11 -14.95
C ARG A 207 -1.83 20.95 -14.30
N ALA A 208 -1.14 19.96 -13.73
CA ALA A 208 -1.81 18.83 -13.07
C ALA A 208 -2.81 19.34 -12.02
N PRO A 209 -4.08 18.89 -12.04
CA PRO A 209 -5.06 19.23 -11.02
C PRO A 209 -4.67 18.56 -9.70
N VAL A 210 -4.31 19.35 -8.70
CA VAL A 210 -3.94 18.87 -7.36
C VAL A 210 -4.97 19.39 -6.36
N GLU A 211 -5.66 18.48 -5.71
CA GLU A 211 -6.58 18.76 -4.61
C GLU A 211 -5.91 18.41 -3.29
N MET A 212 -5.88 19.38 -2.39
CA MET A 212 -5.33 19.20 -1.05
C MET A 212 -6.50 18.89 -0.11
N VAL A 213 -6.50 17.71 0.49
CA VAL A 213 -7.52 17.27 1.45
C VAL A 213 -6.99 17.36 2.88
N HIS A 214 -7.90 17.55 3.82
CA HIS A 214 -7.60 17.57 5.25
C HIS A 214 -8.28 16.37 5.91
N ALA A 215 -7.54 15.59 6.70
CA ALA A 215 -8.17 14.62 7.59
C ALA A 215 -9.00 15.35 8.65
N SER A 216 -10.32 15.32 8.49
CA SER A 216 -11.29 15.91 9.43
C SER A 216 -11.77 14.92 10.49
N ARG A 217 -11.55 13.62 10.26
CA ARG A 217 -11.94 12.50 11.11
C ARG A 217 -10.76 11.54 11.26
N GLY A 218 -10.78 10.76 12.33
CA GLY A 218 -9.75 9.73 12.59
C GLY A 218 -9.62 8.74 11.44
N LYS A 219 -8.45 8.12 11.31
CA LYS A 219 -8.09 7.21 10.21
C LYS A 219 -9.10 6.07 10.05
N ALA A 220 -9.47 5.43 11.16
CA ALA A 220 -10.51 4.38 11.18
C ALA A 220 -11.83 4.81 10.56
N VAL A 221 -12.33 5.99 10.92
CA VAL A 221 -13.59 6.52 10.39
C VAL A 221 -13.52 6.83 8.89
N ARG A 222 -12.32 7.09 8.36
CA ARG A 222 -12.10 7.26 6.91
C ARG A 222 -11.94 5.92 6.19
N ALA A 223 -11.36 4.93 6.86
CA ALA A 223 -11.03 3.63 6.31
C ALA A 223 -12.25 2.70 6.24
N GLU A 224 -13.12 2.73 7.23
CA GLU A 224 -14.33 1.88 7.33
C GLU A 224 -15.25 1.97 6.09
N PRO A 225 -15.60 3.15 5.54
CA PRO A 225 -16.39 3.21 4.31
C PRO A 225 -15.69 2.62 3.07
N VAL A 226 -14.36 2.64 3.05
CA VAL A 226 -13.59 2.05 1.94
C VAL A 226 -13.55 0.53 2.08
N GLU A 227 -13.42 0.02 3.31
CA GLU A 227 -13.47 -1.40 3.60
C GLU A 227 -14.83 -2.02 3.24
N ALA A 228 -15.93 -1.34 3.56
CA ALA A 228 -17.26 -1.78 3.14
C ALA A 228 -17.38 -1.95 1.61
N LEU A 229 -16.72 -1.10 0.81
CA LEU A 229 -16.69 -1.27 -0.65
C LEU A 229 -15.90 -2.51 -1.09
N TYR A 230 -14.92 -2.98 -0.31
CA TYR A 230 -14.28 -4.28 -0.54
C TYR A 230 -15.24 -5.42 -0.21
N GLU A 231 -15.94 -5.37 0.92
CA GLU A 231 -16.94 -6.39 1.29
C GLU A 231 -18.06 -6.53 0.24
N GLU A 232 -18.48 -5.40 -0.33
CA GLU A 232 -19.46 -5.35 -1.42
C GLU A 232 -18.90 -5.83 -2.78
N GLY A 233 -17.60 -6.11 -2.87
CA GLY A 233 -16.96 -6.55 -4.11
C GLY A 233 -16.82 -5.44 -5.15
N LEU A 234 -16.79 -4.17 -4.72
CA LEU A 234 -16.72 -2.99 -5.59
C LEU A 234 -15.30 -2.44 -5.75
N VAL A 235 -14.32 -2.90 -4.96
CA VAL A 235 -12.90 -2.50 -5.09
C VAL A 235 -12.03 -3.71 -5.42
N HIS A 236 -11.16 -3.55 -6.41
CA HIS A 236 -10.34 -4.62 -6.96
C HIS A 236 -8.86 -4.22 -7.01
N HIS A 237 -7.98 -5.09 -6.55
CA HIS A 237 -6.54 -4.98 -6.81
C HIS A 237 -6.21 -5.58 -8.19
N VAL A 238 -5.55 -4.79 -9.05
CA VAL A 238 -5.11 -5.26 -10.37
C VAL A 238 -3.71 -5.88 -10.26
N GLY A 239 -3.67 -7.19 -10.10
CA GLY A 239 -2.45 -7.91 -9.70
C GLY A 239 -2.23 -7.85 -8.18
N VAL A 240 -0.98 -7.97 -7.73
CA VAL A 240 -0.61 -8.06 -6.31
C VAL A 240 0.24 -6.86 -5.89
N PHE A 241 -0.08 -6.26 -4.75
CA PHE A 241 0.65 -5.14 -4.15
C PHE A 241 1.12 -5.49 -2.74
N PRO A 242 2.21 -6.28 -2.58
CA PRO A 242 2.53 -6.92 -1.30
C PRO A 242 2.72 -5.97 -0.12
N ASP A 243 3.35 -4.81 -0.34
CA ASP A 243 3.60 -3.84 0.74
C ASP A 243 2.34 -3.05 1.11
N LEU A 244 1.52 -2.68 0.13
CA LEU A 244 0.20 -2.08 0.38
C LEU A 244 -0.74 -3.05 1.10
N GLU A 245 -0.82 -4.29 0.61
CA GLU A 245 -1.68 -5.32 1.19
C GLU A 245 -1.24 -5.67 2.60
N ALA A 246 0.07 -5.80 2.84
CA ALA A 246 0.60 -5.97 4.19
C ALA A 246 0.21 -4.81 5.11
N GLU A 247 0.26 -3.55 4.63
CA GLU A 247 -0.22 -2.40 5.41
C GLU A 247 -1.73 -2.49 5.70
N MET A 248 -2.56 -2.89 4.74
CA MET A 248 -4.01 -3.03 4.91
C MET A 248 -4.38 -4.15 5.90
N THR A 249 -3.72 -5.31 5.83
CA THR A 249 -4.06 -6.50 6.63
C THR A 249 -3.34 -6.57 7.97
N SER A 250 -2.47 -5.61 8.30
CA SER A 250 -1.79 -5.53 9.60
C SER A 250 -2.15 -4.29 10.40
N TRP A 251 -2.86 -3.33 9.80
CA TRP A 251 -3.28 -2.10 10.48
C TRP A 251 -4.50 -2.32 11.38
N LEU A 252 -4.41 -1.82 12.61
CA LEU A 252 -5.49 -1.84 13.59
C LEU A 252 -6.16 -0.45 13.71
N PRO A 253 -7.49 -0.37 13.76
CA PRO A 253 -8.23 0.91 13.91
C PRO A 253 -7.82 1.78 15.10
N ASP A 254 -7.46 1.13 16.21
CA ASP A 254 -7.05 1.80 17.45
C ASP A 254 -5.55 2.17 17.46
N ASP A 255 -4.79 1.80 16.44
CA ASP A 255 -3.39 2.17 16.32
C ASP A 255 -3.24 3.66 15.98
N THR A 256 -2.57 4.37 16.87
CA THR A 256 -2.34 5.82 16.79
C THR A 256 -0.89 6.19 16.54
N GLU A 257 0.05 5.23 16.59
CA GLU A 257 1.49 5.53 16.63
C GLU A 257 2.10 5.77 15.24
N GLU A 258 1.72 5.01 14.22
CA GLU A 258 2.33 5.12 12.89
C GLU A 258 1.28 4.93 11.77
N SER A 259 1.19 5.87 10.83
CA SER A 259 0.27 5.74 9.69
C SER A 259 0.83 4.77 8.64
N PRO A 260 0.05 3.80 8.17
CA PRO A 260 0.36 3.11 6.91
C PRO A 260 0.14 4.07 5.74
N ASN A 261 1.20 4.77 5.32
CA ASN A 261 1.12 5.80 4.29
C ASN A 261 0.50 5.27 2.97
N ARG A 262 0.70 3.99 2.61
CA ARG A 262 0.13 3.41 1.38
C ARG A 262 -1.37 3.22 1.50
N MET A 263 -1.81 2.68 2.63
CA MET A 263 -3.23 2.46 2.92
C MET A 263 -3.97 3.81 2.96
N ASP A 264 -3.41 4.84 3.58
CA ASP A 264 -4.02 6.17 3.60
C ASP A 264 -4.13 6.76 2.19
N ALA A 265 -3.08 6.66 1.38
CA ALA A 265 -3.11 7.06 -0.03
C ALA A 265 -4.19 6.30 -0.84
N LEU A 266 -4.37 5.00 -0.58
CA LEU A 266 -5.45 4.20 -1.17
C LEU A 266 -6.82 4.69 -0.72
N VAL A 267 -7.02 4.92 0.58
CA VAL A 267 -8.28 5.42 1.15
C VAL A 267 -8.64 6.75 0.50
N TRP A 268 -7.67 7.66 0.32
CA TRP A 268 -7.90 8.93 -0.37
C TRP A 268 -8.34 8.75 -1.83
N ALA A 269 -7.65 7.89 -2.58
CA ALA A 269 -7.98 7.63 -3.98
C ALA A 269 -9.37 7.00 -4.14
N VAL A 270 -9.68 5.97 -3.34
CA VAL A 270 -10.98 5.28 -3.40
C VAL A 270 -12.11 6.20 -2.93
N THR A 271 -11.89 6.98 -1.87
CA THR A 271 -12.89 7.95 -1.39
C THR A 271 -13.24 8.97 -2.48
N GLU A 272 -12.26 9.57 -3.14
CA GLU A 272 -12.50 10.54 -4.24
C GLU A 272 -13.24 9.91 -5.43
N LEU A 273 -12.99 8.64 -5.72
CA LEU A 273 -13.62 7.93 -6.84
C LEU A 273 -15.05 7.47 -6.54
N MET A 274 -15.29 6.95 -5.33
CA MET A 274 -16.50 6.18 -4.98
C MET A 274 -17.43 6.89 -4.00
N LEU A 275 -16.90 7.75 -3.14
CA LEU A 275 -17.62 8.33 -1.99
C LEU A 275 -17.69 9.86 -2.01
N GLY A 276 -16.90 10.51 -2.88
CA GLY A 276 -16.91 11.96 -3.05
C GLY A 276 -18.29 12.44 -3.52
N GLU A 277 -18.72 13.59 -2.99
CA GLU A 277 -19.96 14.23 -3.45
C GLU A 277 -19.85 14.47 -4.96
N SER A 278 -20.77 13.84 -5.67
CA SER A 278 -21.03 14.03 -7.09
C SER A 278 -21.06 15.52 -7.46
N VAL A 279 -19.94 16.07 -7.95
CA VAL A 279 -19.99 17.20 -8.89
C VAL A 279 -20.41 16.64 -10.25
N PHE A 280 -21.62 16.10 -10.29
CA PHE A 280 -22.36 15.83 -11.51
C PHE A 280 -23.20 17.06 -11.82
N THR A 281 -22.61 18.05 -12.48
CA THR A 281 -23.37 18.96 -13.32
C THR A 281 -23.46 18.35 -14.71
N GLY A 282 -24.51 17.57 -14.94
CA GLY A 282 -24.69 16.85 -16.20
C GLY A 282 -26.07 16.22 -16.39
N GLY A 283 -27.14 16.99 -16.24
CA GLY A 283 -28.39 16.78 -16.99
C GLY A 283 -29.46 15.84 -16.41
N ALA A 284 -30.61 16.45 -16.11
CA ALA A 284 -31.98 15.92 -16.04
C ALA A 284 -32.50 15.27 -14.74
N GLY A 285 -33.15 16.12 -13.93
CA GLY A 285 -34.35 15.81 -13.12
C GLY A 285 -34.09 15.01 -11.83
N VAL A 286 -34.65 15.30 -10.66
CA VAL A 286 -35.77 16.14 -10.22
C VAL A 286 -35.48 16.42 -8.74
N ILE A 287 -35.64 17.67 -8.30
CA ILE A 287 -35.65 18.01 -6.87
C ILE A 287 -36.97 17.53 -6.26
N PRO A 288 -36.97 16.96 -5.05
CA PRO A 288 -38.03 17.22 -4.10
C PRO A 288 -37.51 18.05 -2.92
N VAL A 289 -38.11 19.23 -2.78
CA VAL A 289 -38.13 20.05 -1.58
C VAL A 289 -39.18 19.46 -0.63
N ASN A 290 -38.85 19.25 0.65
CA ASN A 290 -39.72 19.60 1.78
C ASN A 290 -38.95 19.40 3.10
N ARG A 291 -38.63 20.48 3.84
CA ARG A 291 -39.45 21.26 4.80
C ARG A 291 -39.85 20.50 6.07
N GLY A 292 -39.39 21.04 7.20
CA GLY A 292 -39.99 20.87 8.53
C GLY A 292 -38.99 21.10 9.67
N ARG A 293 -38.70 22.36 10.03
CA ARG A 293 -39.20 23.03 11.26
C ARG A 293 -38.96 22.25 12.56
N ARG A 294 -38.13 22.79 13.45
CA ARG A 294 -38.49 23.84 14.41
C ARG A 294 -37.28 24.69 14.77
#